data_AF-A0A2Z6RAR1-F1
#
_entry.id   AF-A0A2Z6RAR1-F1
#
_cell.length_a   1.000
_cell.length_b   1.000
_cell.length_c   1.000
_cell.angle_alpha   90.00
_cell.angle_beta   90.00
_cell.angle_gamma   90.00
#
_symmetry.space_group_name_H-M   'P 1'
#
loop_
_entity.id
_entity.type
_entity.pdbx_description
1 polymer ?
#
loop_
_entity_poly.entity_id
_entity_poly.type
_entity_poly.pdbx_seq_one_letter_code
_entity_poly.pdbx_strand_id
1 'polypeptide(L)'
;MNSKIFTIFTILLVLLATFVTSAPIEKRAKKVIHVTSPGKGPWARKSDQVVSWWCNECDSNEGVTVRIIQIKSSSSKVEVFKQDANNAFNGHLQFTIGANWDVTKKYFAQVTLKSDHNVVGKGVEFGIFKP
;
A
#
# COMPACT_ATOMS: atom_id res chain seq x y z
N MET A 1 -7.03 24.79 56.83
CA MET A 1 -6.40 23.89 55.82
C MET A 1 -5.16 24.60 55.29
N ASN A 2 -3.95 24.07 55.54
CA ASN A 2 -2.70 24.78 55.27
C ASN A 2 -2.52 24.99 53.76
N SER A 3 -2.51 26.25 53.31
CA SER A 3 -2.34 26.66 51.90
C SER A 3 -1.17 25.92 51.21
N LYS A 4 -0.09 25.66 51.95
CA LYS A 4 1.08 24.90 51.48
C LYS A 4 0.77 23.47 51.03
N ILE A 5 -0.18 22.78 51.68
CA ILE A 5 -0.58 21.41 51.35
C ILE A 5 -1.35 21.40 50.02
N PHE A 6 -2.21 22.41 49.81
CA PHE A 6 -2.96 22.57 48.55
C PHE A 6 -2.01 22.83 47.37
N THR A 7 -0.99 23.68 47.56
CA THR A 7 0.00 23.99 46.52
C THR A 7 0.81 22.75 46.11
N ILE A 8 1.24 21.93 47.08
CA ILE A 8 1.98 20.69 46.82
C ILE A 8 1.10 19.71 46.03
N PHE A 9 -0.17 19.57 46.41
CA PHE A 9 -1.11 18.67 45.72
C PHE A 9 -1.35 19.09 44.27
N THR A 10 -1.48 20.40 44.00
CA THR A 10 -1.61 20.92 42.62
C THR A 10 -0.36 20.70 41.78
N ILE A 11 0.84 20.86 42.34
CA ILE A 11 2.09 20.62 41.61
C ILE A 11 2.22 19.12 41.26
N LEU A 12 1.86 18.24 42.20
CA LEU A 12 1.89 16.79 41.98
C LEU A 12 0.90 16.36 40.89
N LEU A 13 -0.29 16.97 40.86
CA LEU A 13 -1.34 16.66 39.88
C LEU A 13 -0.97 17.15 38.47
N VAL A 14 -0.34 18.32 38.36
CA VAL A 14 0.20 18.84 37.09
C VAL A 14 1.35 17.97 36.59
N LEU A 15 2.27 17.55 37.46
CA LEU A 15 3.34 16.63 37.10
C LEU A 15 2.78 15.28 36.63
N LEU A 16 1.86 14.67 37.37
CA LEU A 16 1.22 13.42 36.94
C LEU A 16 0.55 13.56 35.57
N ALA A 17 -0.20 14.65 35.33
CA ALA A 17 -0.83 14.92 34.04
C ALA A 17 0.19 15.00 32.88
N THR A 18 1.38 15.56 33.10
CA THR A 18 2.45 15.58 32.08
C THR A 18 3.05 14.21 31.79
N PHE A 19 3.01 13.26 32.73
CA PHE A 19 3.52 11.91 32.53
C PHE A 19 2.49 10.94 31.89
N VAL A 20 1.17 11.20 32.01
CA VAL A 20 0.15 10.31 31.40
C VAL A 20 -0.05 10.56 29.89
N THR A 21 0.35 11.73 29.38
CA THR A 21 0.21 12.06 27.95
C THR A 21 1.34 11.51 27.08
N SER A 22 2.38 10.89 27.67
CA SER A 22 3.36 10.08 26.93
C SER A 22 2.87 8.63 26.78
N ALA A 23 1.58 8.43 26.50
CA ALA A 23 1.13 7.16 25.96
C ALA A 23 2.04 6.85 24.75
N PRO A 24 2.68 5.67 24.70
CA PRO A 24 3.53 5.34 23.57
C PRO A 24 2.67 5.50 22.34
N ILE A 25 3.09 6.38 21.42
CA ILE A 25 2.48 6.52 20.11
C ILE A 25 2.30 5.10 19.61
N GLU A 26 1.03 4.71 19.52
CA GLU A 26 0.56 3.42 19.05
C GLU A 26 1.50 3.00 17.93
N LYS A 27 2.15 1.83 18.06
CA LYS A 27 3.15 1.31 17.11
C LYS A 27 2.53 1.41 15.72
N ARG A 28 2.78 2.51 15.01
CA ARG A 28 2.08 2.79 13.77
C ARG A 28 2.43 1.65 12.83
N ALA A 29 1.41 1.14 12.14
CA ALA A 29 1.58 -0.01 11.25
C ALA A 29 2.73 0.32 10.30
N LYS A 30 3.75 -0.56 10.22
CA LYS A 30 4.92 -0.38 9.36
C LYS A 30 4.48 0.09 7.96
N LYS A 31 5.30 0.93 7.32
CA LYS A 31 5.11 1.36 5.93
C LYS A 31 4.82 0.16 5.02
N VAL A 32 3.56 0.03 4.58
CA VAL A 32 3.04 -1.13 3.84
C VAL A 32 2.04 -0.65 2.80
N ILE A 33 2.22 -1.06 1.55
CA ILE A 33 1.30 -0.81 0.44
C ILE A 33 0.34 -1.98 0.32
N HIS A 34 -0.95 -1.68 0.21
CA HIS A 34 -2.03 -2.62 -0.07
C HIS A 34 -2.55 -2.37 -1.48
N VAL A 35 -2.63 -3.44 -2.29
CA VAL A 35 -3.13 -3.36 -3.66
C VAL A 35 -4.51 -3.98 -3.71
N THR A 36 -5.52 -3.17 -3.99
CA THR A 36 -6.94 -3.55 -3.90
C THR A 36 -7.56 -3.94 -5.24
N SER A 37 -6.91 -3.60 -6.36
CA SER A 37 -7.33 -4.00 -7.70
C SER A 37 -6.12 -4.22 -8.63
N PRO A 38 -6.26 -4.98 -9.74
CA PRO A 38 -7.46 -5.66 -10.23
C PRO A 38 -7.95 -6.79 -9.32
N GLY A 39 -9.23 -7.12 -9.39
CA GLY A 39 -9.79 -8.32 -8.76
C GLY A 39 -9.37 -9.60 -9.50
N LYS A 40 -9.85 -10.75 -9.00
CA LYS A 40 -9.45 -12.12 -9.45
C LYS A 40 -9.73 -12.42 -10.94
N GLY A 41 -10.59 -11.66 -11.61
CA GLY A 41 -10.96 -11.89 -13.01
C GLY A 41 -11.70 -13.22 -13.24
N PRO A 42 -11.67 -13.78 -14.46
CA PRO A 42 -10.78 -13.42 -15.56
C PRO A 42 -11.21 -12.13 -16.27
N TRP A 43 -10.23 -11.36 -16.72
CA TRP A 43 -10.47 -10.11 -17.45
C TRP A 43 -10.29 -10.29 -18.95
N ALA A 44 -11.08 -9.58 -19.77
CA ALA A 44 -10.99 -9.73 -21.20
C ALA A 44 -9.66 -9.17 -21.72
N ARG A 45 -9.00 -9.88 -22.64
CA ARG A 45 -7.89 -9.30 -23.40
C ARG A 45 -8.32 -7.99 -24.07
N LYS A 46 -7.40 -7.02 -24.14
CA LYS A 46 -7.64 -5.66 -24.64
C LYS A 46 -8.65 -4.84 -23.82
N SER A 47 -9.14 -5.35 -22.68
CA SER A 47 -9.93 -4.52 -21.78
C SER A 47 -9.03 -3.63 -20.93
N ASP A 48 -9.57 -2.47 -20.58
CA ASP A 48 -8.98 -1.58 -19.61
C ASP A 48 -9.28 -2.07 -18.20
N GLN A 49 -8.24 -2.05 -17.38
CA GLN A 49 -8.26 -2.46 -15.99
C GLN A 49 -7.58 -1.37 -15.16
N VAL A 50 -7.75 -1.42 -13.85
CA VAL A 50 -7.18 -0.43 -12.93
C VAL A 50 -6.40 -1.15 -11.84
N VAL A 51 -5.17 -0.71 -11.59
CA VAL A 51 -4.44 -1.02 -10.37
C VAL A 51 -4.75 0.08 -9.35
N SER A 52 -5.28 -0.28 -8.19
CA SER A 52 -5.58 0.67 -7.11
C SER A 52 -4.80 0.27 -5.86
N TRP A 53 -4.32 1.26 -5.11
CA TRP A 53 -3.58 1.04 -3.88
C TRP A 53 -3.90 2.07 -2.81
N TRP A 54 -3.57 1.70 -1.58
CA TRP A 54 -3.41 2.61 -0.46
C TRP A 54 -2.23 2.14 0.38
N CYS A 55 -1.60 3.06 1.11
CA CYS A 55 -0.40 2.76 1.90
C CYS A 55 -0.50 3.33 3.32
N ASN A 56 -0.14 2.50 4.29
CA ASN A 56 0.12 2.97 5.65
C ASN A 56 1.45 3.72 5.68
N GLU A 57 1.47 4.92 6.27
CA GLU A 57 2.70 5.71 6.49
C GLU A 57 3.51 6.08 5.24
N CYS A 58 2.95 5.97 4.03
CA CYS A 58 3.53 6.60 2.84
C CYS A 58 3.10 8.07 2.74
N ASP A 59 3.99 8.91 2.21
CA ASP A 59 3.67 10.31 1.91
C ASP A 59 2.98 10.42 0.54
N SER A 60 2.00 11.30 0.42
CA SER A 60 1.32 11.61 -0.85
C SER A 60 2.22 12.28 -1.90
N ASN A 61 3.37 12.83 -1.49
CA ASN A 61 4.38 13.39 -2.38
C ASN A 61 5.37 12.34 -2.89
N GLU A 62 5.40 11.15 -2.29
CA GLU A 62 6.21 10.03 -2.79
C GLU A 62 5.55 9.42 -4.03
N GLY A 63 6.38 8.95 -4.97
CA GLY A 63 5.93 8.21 -6.14
C GLY A 63 6.03 6.70 -5.96
N VAL A 64 5.27 5.97 -6.76
CA VAL A 64 5.31 4.50 -6.84
C VAL A 64 5.62 4.03 -8.26
N THR A 65 6.14 2.82 -8.38
CA THR A 65 6.22 2.09 -9.64
C THR A 65 5.19 0.96 -9.60
N VAL A 66 4.25 1.01 -10.53
CA VAL A 66 3.21 0.00 -10.73
C VAL A 66 3.65 -0.98 -11.81
N ARG A 67 3.52 -2.27 -11.55
CA ARG A 67 3.88 -3.35 -12.46
C ARG A 67 2.76 -4.38 -12.54
N ILE A 68 2.59 -4.98 -13.71
CA ILE A 68 1.85 -6.24 -13.85
C ILE A 68 2.85 -7.36 -14.11
N ILE A 69 2.79 -8.40 -13.29
CA ILE A 69 3.71 -9.51 -13.31
C ILE A 69 2.97 -10.77 -13.77
N GLN A 70 3.42 -11.37 -14.86
CA GLN A 70 2.98 -12.69 -15.31
C GLN A 70 3.73 -13.79 -14.57
N ILE A 71 3.01 -14.79 -14.08
CA ILE A 71 3.56 -15.99 -13.43
C ILE A 71 3.75 -17.05 -14.52
N LYS A 72 5.00 -17.26 -14.98
CA LYS A 72 5.32 -18.32 -15.95
C LYS A 72 5.35 -19.69 -15.28
N SER A 73 5.94 -19.74 -14.09
CA SER A 73 6.02 -20.88 -13.16
C SER A 73 6.14 -20.36 -11.73
N SER A 74 6.18 -21.26 -10.73
CA SER A 74 6.39 -20.88 -9.33
C SER A 74 7.71 -20.11 -9.10
N SER A 75 8.74 -20.37 -9.89
CA SER A 75 10.05 -19.73 -9.81
C SER A 75 10.32 -18.68 -10.88
N SER A 76 9.48 -18.56 -11.92
CA SER A 76 9.69 -17.65 -13.04
C SER A 76 8.56 -16.64 -13.18
N LYS A 77 8.92 -15.36 -13.12
CA LYS A 77 8.01 -14.21 -13.21
C LYS A 77 8.53 -13.25 -14.28
N VAL A 78 7.62 -12.65 -15.04
CA VAL A 78 7.95 -11.68 -16.10
C VAL A 78 7.11 -10.44 -15.93
N GLU A 79 7.75 -9.27 -15.97
CA GLU A 79 7.07 -7.98 -16.03
C GLU A 79 6.47 -7.80 -17.43
N VAL A 80 5.16 -7.60 -17.52
CA VAL A 80 4.44 -7.40 -18.79
C VAL A 80 3.87 -5.99 -18.94
N PHE A 81 3.91 -5.22 -17.86
CA PHE A 81 3.55 -3.81 -17.82
C PHE A 81 4.33 -3.15 -16.69
N LYS A 82 4.78 -1.91 -16.91
CA LYS A 82 5.41 -1.06 -15.90
C LYS A 82 5.12 0.39 -16.20
N GLN A 83 4.68 1.12 -15.19
CA GLN A 83 4.50 2.56 -15.27
C GLN A 83 4.60 3.18 -13.89
N ASP A 84 5.12 4.39 -13.84
CA ASP A 84 5.21 5.15 -12.60
C ASP A 84 3.95 5.97 -12.34
N ALA A 85 3.62 6.16 -11.07
CA ALA A 85 2.53 7.01 -10.62
C ALA A 85 2.98 7.89 -9.45
N ASN A 86 2.34 9.04 -9.31
CA ASN A 86 2.50 9.91 -8.15
C ASN A 86 1.54 9.47 -7.04
N ASN A 87 1.75 9.95 -5.82
CA ASN A 87 0.95 9.66 -4.64
C ASN A 87 1.01 8.19 -4.19
N ALA A 88 1.98 7.91 -3.33
CA ALA A 88 2.13 6.61 -2.68
C ALA A 88 1.08 6.35 -1.59
N PHE A 89 0.51 7.40 -0.98
CA PHE A 89 -0.48 7.26 0.10
C PHE A 89 -1.76 6.59 -0.40
N ASN A 90 -2.29 7.03 -1.53
CA ASN A 90 -3.41 6.38 -2.21
C ASN A 90 -3.40 6.71 -3.70
N GLY A 91 -3.86 5.78 -4.53
CA GLY A 91 -3.89 6.06 -5.96
C GLY A 91 -4.46 4.94 -6.79
N HIS A 92 -4.58 5.25 -8.07
CA HIS A 92 -4.99 4.31 -9.08
C HIS A 92 -4.25 4.58 -10.39
N LEU A 93 -4.08 3.52 -11.19
CA LEU A 93 -3.46 3.57 -12.49
C LEU A 93 -4.22 2.66 -13.45
N GLN A 94 -4.77 3.24 -14.51
CA GLN A 94 -5.39 2.48 -15.59
C GLN A 94 -4.31 1.83 -16.47
N PHE A 95 -4.55 0.60 -16.91
CA PHE A 95 -3.75 -0.11 -17.89
C PHE A 95 -4.64 -0.97 -18.78
N THR A 96 -4.18 -1.23 -20.01
CA THR A 96 -4.88 -2.13 -20.94
C THR A 96 -4.23 -3.51 -20.92
N ILE A 97 -5.02 -4.58 -20.83
CA ILE A 97 -4.49 -5.95 -20.96
C ILE A 97 -3.98 -6.15 -22.39
N GLY A 98 -2.67 -6.42 -22.52
CA GLY A 98 -2.02 -6.55 -23.81
C GLY A 98 -2.61 -7.65 -24.69
N ALA A 99 -2.66 -7.40 -26.00
CA ALA A 99 -3.24 -8.32 -26.97
C ALA A 99 -2.49 -9.67 -27.06
N ASN A 100 -1.21 -9.67 -26.69
CA ASN A 100 -0.30 -10.81 -26.69
C ASN A 100 -0.14 -11.47 -25.31
N TRP A 101 -0.89 -11.04 -24.29
CA TRP A 101 -0.82 -11.67 -22.97
C TRP A 101 -1.38 -13.10 -23.04
N ASP A 102 -0.70 -14.01 -22.35
CA ASP A 102 -0.99 -15.44 -22.33
C ASP A 102 -2.23 -15.75 -21.46
N VAL A 103 -3.30 -16.24 -22.10
CA VAL A 103 -4.58 -16.57 -21.45
C VAL A 103 -4.52 -17.79 -20.55
N THR A 104 -3.46 -18.57 -20.64
CA THR A 104 -3.26 -19.77 -19.80
C THR A 104 -2.55 -19.45 -18.49
N LYS A 105 -2.06 -18.20 -18.32
CA LYS A 105 -1.24 -17.79 -17.17
C LYS A 105 -2.03 -16.92 -16.19
N LYS A 106 -1.48 -16.83 -14.98
CA LYS A 106 -1.94 -15.92 -13.93
C LYS A 106 -1.03 -14.70 -13.86
N TYR A 107 -1.60 -13.60 -13.40
CA TYR A 107 -0.96 -12.31 -13.28
C TYR A 107 -1.27 -11.72 -11.91
N PHE A 108 -0.43 -10.82 -11.41
CA PHE A 108 -0.78 -9.99 -10.26
C PHE A 108 -0.22 -8.57 -10.47
N ALA A 109 -0.89 -7.59 -9.86
CA ALA A 109 -0.38 -6.23 -9.79
C ALA A 109 0.61 -6.10 -8.63
N GLN A 110 1.71 -5.41 -8.85
CA GLN A 110 2.69 -5.06 -7.82
C GLN A 110 2.88 -3.55 -7.81
N VAL A 111 2.81 -2.94 -6.64
CA VAL A 111 3.10 -1.52 -6.43
C VAL A 111 4.29 -1.42 -5.50
N THR A 112 5.32 -0.69 -5.91
CA THR A 112 6.56 -0.53 -5.15
C THR A 112 6.82 0.95 -4.94
N LEU A 113 7.14 1.34 -3.71
CA LEU A 113 7.54 2.72 -3.41
C LEU A 113 8.87 3.06 -4.10
N LYS A 114 8.99 4.25 -4.70
CA LYS A 114 10.21 4.65 -5.41
C LYS A 114 11.38 4.98 -4.48
N SER A 115 11.10 5.57 -3.31
CA SER A 115 12.12 5.96 -2.32
C SER A 115 12.67 4.76 -1.55
N ASP A 116 11.88 3.71 -1.37
CA ASP A 116 12.28 2.46 -0.71
C ASP A 116 11.67 1.24 -1.41
N HIS A 117 12.51 0.53 -2.18
CA HIS A 117 12.09 -0.63 -2.96
C HIS A 117 11.70 -1.85 -2.10
N ASN A 118 11.91 -1.82 -0.79
CA ASN A 118 11.45 -2.89 0.12
C ASN A 118 9.97 -2.73 0.48
N VAL A 119 9.40 -1.54 0.30
CA VAL A 119 7.98 -1.27 0.53
C VAL A 119 7.22 -1.67 -0.74
N VAL A 120 6.61 -2.86 -0.68
CA VAL A 120 5.94 -3.50 -1.82
C VAL A 120 4.56 -4.00 -1.42
N GLY A 121 3.56 -3.64 -2.21
CA GLY A 121 2.23 -4.22 -2.18
C GLY A 121 2.01 -5.15 -3.37
N LYS A 122 1.33 -6.27 -3.13
CA LYS A 122 0.93 -7.23 -4.18
C LYS A 122 -0.57 -7.42 -4.14
N GLY A 123 -1.19 -7.32 -5.31
CA GLY A 123 -2.62 -7.59 -5.49
C GLY A 123 -2.89 -9.08 -5.55
N VAL A 124 -4.17 -9.42 -5.63
CA VAL A 124 -4.61 -10.79 -5.87
C VAL A 124 -4.18 -11.27 -7.26
N GLU A 125 -3.98 -12.57 -7.39
CA GLU A 125 -3.77 -13.18 -8.69
C GLU A 125 -5.05 -13.13 -9.53
N PHE A 126 -4.90 -12.78 -10.81
CA PHE A 126 -6.00 -12.74 -11.76
C PHE A 126 -5.68 -13.50 -13.04
N GLY A 127 -6.75 -13.97 -13.70
CA GLY A 127 -6.69 -14.57 -15.03
C GLY A 127 -7.09 -13.60 -16.13
N ILE A 128 -6.85 -13.99 -17.37
CA ILE A 128 -7.35 -13.28 -18.56
C ILE A 128 -8.04 -14.28 -19.50
N PHE A 129 -9.01 -13.83 -20.28
CA PHE A 129 -9.67 -14.63 -21.30
C PHE A 129 -9.63 -13.97 -22.68
N LYS A 130 -9.75 -14.77 -23.73
CA LYS A 130 -9.97 -14.27 -25.09
C LYS A 130 -11.47 -14.05 -25.26
N PRO A 131 -11.94 -12.81 -25.47
CA PRO A 131 -13.35 -12.56 -25.76
C PRO A 131 -13.79 -13.22 -27.06
#